data_AF-A0A453MCP7-F1
#
_entry.id   AF-A0A453MCP7-F1
#
_cell.length_a   1.000
_cell.length_b   1.000
_cell.length_c   1.000
_cell.angle_alpha   90.00
_cell.angle_beta   90.00
_cell.angle_gamma   90.00
#
_symmetry.space_group_name_H-M   'P 1'
#
loop_
_entity.id
_entity.type
_entity.pdbx_description
1 polymer ?
#
loop_
_entity_poly.entity_id
_entity_poly.type
_entity_poly.pdbx_seq_one_letter_code
_entity_poly.pdbx_strand_id
1 'polypeptide(L)'
;MNPNYTEFKFPQIKAHPWHKVFHRRMPPEAVDLVSRLLQYSPHLRSSALDALIHPFFDELRDPNTRLPNGRFLPPLFNFKPHELKGLPMEIAAKLVPEHARSQCPFLGL
;
A
#
# COMPACT_ATOMS: atom_id res chain seq x y z
N MET A 1 10.39 4.22 17.89
CA MET A 1 11.11 3.64 19.04
C MET A 1 11.56 4.79 19.93
N ASN A 2 11.39 4.68 21.25
CA ASN A 2 11.63 5.79 22.18
C ASN A 2 13.14 5.88 22.51
N PRO A 3 13.83 6.99 22.17
CA PRO A 3 15.26 7.16 22.47
C PRO A 3 15.59 7.11 23.96
N ASN A 4 14.63 7.44 24.82
CA ASN A 4 14.79 7.44 26.28
C ASN A 4 14.56 6.05 26.91
N TYR A 5 14.30 5.02 26.09
CA TYR A 5 13.95 3.68 26.54
C TYR A 5 15.02 2.67 26.11
N THR A 6 16.18 2.73 26.78
CA THR A 6 17.39 1.98 26.43
C THR A 6 17.66 0.77 27.33
N GLU A 7 17.19 0.77 28.58
CA GLU A 7 17.65 -0.15 29.62
C GLU A 7 16.58 -1.13 30.13
N PHE A 8 15.91 -1.83 29.22
CA PHE A 8 15.07 -2.97 29.59
C PHE A 8 15.62 -4.26 29.00
N LYS A 9 15.89 -5.26 29.86
CA LYS A 9 16.31 -6.59 29.41
C LYS A 9 15.09 -7.38 28.98
N PHE A 10 14.82 -7.39 27.67
CA PHE A 10 13.83 -8.28 27.09
C PHE A 10 14.43 -9.68 26.87
N PRO A 11 13.61 -10.74 26.95
CA PRO A 11 14.01 -12.03 26.41
C PRO A 11 14.32 -11.90 24.91
N GLN A 12 15.40 -12.54 24.45
CA GLN A 12 15.72 -12.56 23.04
C GLN A 12 14.81 -13.52 22.29
N ILE A 13 13.74 -12.99 21.71
CA ILE A 13 12.82 -13.74 20.87
C ILE A 13 13.23 -13.54 19.40
N LYS A 14 13.54 -14.65 18.72
CA LYS A 14 13.82 -14.60 17.27
C LYS A 14 12.53 -14.28 16.52
N ALA A 15 12.64 -13.43 15.51
CA ALA A 15 11.52 -13.11 14.63
C ALA A 15 10.95 -14.39 14.02
N HIS A 16 9.63 -14.56 14.10
CA HIS A 16 8.94 -15.64 13.43
C HIS A 16 8.78 -15.26 11.94
N PRO A 17 9.23 -16.10 10.99
CA PRO A 17 9.14 -15.77 9.58
C PRO A 17 7.69 -15.55 9.13
N TRP A 18 7.44 -14.51 8.33
CA TRP A 18 6.08 -14.16 7.87
C TRP A 18 5.33 -15.30 7.18
N HIS A 19 6.03 -16.11 6.36
CA HIS A 19 5.44 -17.27 5.69
C HIS A 19 5.00 -18.40 6.64
N LYS A 20 5.43 -18.37 7.92
CA LYS A 20 4.96 -19.27 8.98
C LYS A 20 3.84 -18.65 9.82
N VAL A 21 3.75 -17.33 9.85
CA VAL A 21 2.67 -16.59 10.53
C VAL A 21 1.38 -16.68 9.71
N PHE A 22 1.49 -16.57 8.38
CA PHE A 22 0.35 -16.60 7.48
C PHE A 22 0.06 -17.99 6.91
N HIS A 23 -1.21 -18.25 6.58
CA HIS A 23 -1.62 -19.50 5.94
C HIS A 23 -1.07 -19.59 4.51
N ARG A 24 -0.79 -20.82 4.02
CA ARG A 24 -0.22 -21.08 2.67
C ARG A 24 -1.01 -20.53 1.48
N ARG A 25 -2.26 -20.12 1.70
CA ARG A 25 -3.14 -19.55 0.65
C ARG A 25 -3.01 -18.03 0.55
N MET A 26 -2.19 -17.41 1.39
CA MET A 26 -2.03 -15.96 1.37
C MET A 26 -1.19 -15.54 0.15
N PRO A 27 -1.64 -14.53 -0.61
CA PRO A 27 -0.86 -13.99 -1.71
C PRO A 27 0.51 -13.47 -1.21
N PRO A 28 1.62 -13.76 -1.91
CA PRO A 28 2.94 -13.30 -1.52
C PRO A 28 3.04 -11.76 -1.46
N GLU A 29 2.30 -11.05 -2.30
CA GLU A 29 2.22 -9.58 -2.33
C GLU A 29 1.59 -9.02 -1.04
N ALA A 30 0.61 -9.73 -0.47
CA ALA A 30 0.00 -9.34 0.80
C ALA A 30 1.01 -9.46 1.96
N VAL A 31 1.77 -10.56 1.96
CA VAL A 31 2.81 -10.81 2.95
C VAL A 31 3.92 -9.76 2.85
N ASP A 32 4.34 -9.42 1.62
CA ASP A 32 5.34 -8.38 1.37
C ASP A 32 4.87 -7.01 1.86
N LEU A 33 3.64 -6.59 1.52
CA LEU A 33 3.07 -5.33 1.98
C LEU A 33 3.06 -5.23 3.50
N VAL A 34 2.57 -6.26 4.19
CA VAL A 34 2.52 -6.28 5.66
C VAL A 34 3.92 -6.18 6.26
N SER A 35 4.90 -6.87 5.66
CA SER A 35 6.29 -6.82 6.13
C SER A 35 6.90 -5.40 6.03
N ARG A 36 6.51 -4.61 5.02
CA ARG A 36 6.96 -3.22 4.85
C ARG A 36 6.24 -2.24 5.77
N LEU A 37 5.02 -2.56 6.22
CA LEU A 37 4.24 -1.74 7.15
C LEU A 37 4.63 -1.99 8.61
N LEU A 38 4.79 -3.26 9.01
CA LEU A 38 5.06 -3.67 10.38
C LEU A 38 6.55 -3.66 10.70
N GLN A 39 7.16 -2.48 10.59
CA GLN A 39 8.55 -2.23 10.94
C GLN A 39 8.67 -1.51 12.29
N TYR A 40 9.59 -1.98 13.15
CA TYR A 40 9.89 -1.35 14.43
C TYR A 40 10.43 0.07 14.25
N SER A 41 11.40 0.23 13.34
CA SER A 41 11.98 1.52 12.98
C SER A 41 10.98 2.33 12.15
N PRO A 42 10.53 3.51 12.61
CA PRO A 42 9.55 4.31 11.88
C PRO A 42 10.00 4.68 10.48
N HIS A 43 11.29 4.94 10.27
CA HIS A 43 11.87 5.32 8.98
C HIS A 43 11.95 4.18 7.96
N LEU A 44 11.81 2.92 8.40
CA LEU A 44 11.77 1.76 7.51
C LEU A 44 10.34 1.40 7.09
N ARG A 45 9.33 2.03 7.68
CA ARG A 45 7.94 1.78 7.30
C ARG A 45 7.67 2.38 5.93
N SER A 46 6.99 1.62 5.09
CA SER A 46 6.46 2.12 3.82
C SER A 46 5.57 3.35 4.08
N SER A 47 5.74 4.39 3.27
CA SER A 47 4.87 5.56 3.33
C SER A 47 3.47 5.19 2.84
N ALA A 48 2.47 6.03 3.15
CA ALA A 48 1.10 5.80 2.68
C ALA A 48 1.02 5.73 1.14
N LEU A 49 1.79 6.56 0.44
CA LEU A 49 1.83 6.59 -1.02
C LEU A 49 2.49 5.35 -1.59
N ASP A 50 3.61 4.91 -1.02
CA ASP A 50 4.30 3.69 -1.46
C ASP A 50 3.43 2.44 -1.25
N ALA A 51 2.69 2.41 -0.13
CA ALA A 51 1.74 1.34 0.14
C ALA A 51 0.59 1.36 -0.87
N LEU A 52 0.07 2.54 -1.25
CA LEU A 52 -0.99 2.65 -2.24
C LEU A 52 -0.53 2.11 -3.60
N ILE A 53 0.67 2.43 -4.07
CA ILE A 53 1.22 1.93 -5.35
C ILE A 53 1.78 0.49 -5.30
N HIS A 54 1.57 -0.22 -4.20
CA HIS A 54 2.05 -1.58 -4.04
C HIS A 54 1.33 -2.56 -4.99
N PRO A 55 2.01 -3.59 -5.52
CA PRO A 55 1.42 -4.59 -6.42
C PRO A 55 0.20 -5.32 -5.85
N PHE A 56 0.11 -5.40 -4.53
CA PHE A 56 -1.07 -5.95 -3.84
C PHE A 56 -2.39 -5.27 -4.25
N PHE A 57 -2.35 -3.99 -4.64
CA PHE A 57 -3.52 -3.23 -5.08
C PHE A 57 -3.67 -3.15 -6.61
N ASP A 58 -2.83 -3.84 -7.39
CA ASP A 58 -2.89 -3.78 -8.86
C ASP A 58 -4.21 -4.34 -9.41
N GLU A 59 -4.79 -5.35 -8.75
CA GLU A 59 -6.12 -5.87 -9.11
C GLU A 59 -7.19 -4.76 -9.09
N LEU A 60 -7.10 -3.81 -8.15
CA LEU A 60 -8.05 -2.70 -8.08
C LEU A 60 -7.90 -1.70 -9.23
N ARG A 61 -6.75 -1.71 -9.92
CA ARG A 61 -6.44 -0.88 -11.09
C ARG A 61 -6.83 -1.54 -12.41
N ASP A 62 -7.29 -2.78 -12.41
CA ASP A 62 -7.83 -3.41 -13.61
C ASP A 62 -9.27 -2.92 -13.84
N PRO A 63 -9.59 -2.34 -15.01
CA PRO A 63 -10.95 -1.88 -15.33
C PRO A 63 -11.99 -3.02 -15.34
N ASN A 64 -11.56 -4.28 -15.42
CA ASN A 64 -12.42 -5.46 -15.41
C ASN A 64 -12.72 -5.98 -14.00
N THR A 65 -12.02 -5.49 -12.98
CA THR A 65 -12.24 -5.94 -11.61
C THR A 65 -13.65 -5.59 -11.13
N ARG A 66 -14.27 -6.56 -10.47
CA ARG A 66 -15.62 -6.45 -9.91
C ARG A 66 -15.59 -6.91 -8.47
N LEU A 67 -16.53 -6.41 -7.69
CA LEU A 67 -16.80 -6.95 -6.37
C LEU A 67 -17.27 -8.42 -6.47
N PRO A 68 -17.12 -9.23 -5.41
CA PRO A 68 -17.58 -10.62 -5.42
C PRO A 68 -19.08 -10.82 -5.75
N ASN A 69 -19.88 -9.77 -5.60
CA ASN A 69 -21.29 -9.74 -5.97
C ASN A 69 -21.55 -9.33 -7.44
N GLY A 70 -20.49 -9.19 -8.25
CA GLY A 70 -20.54 -8.78 -9.66
C GLY A 70 -20.68 -7.27 -9.90
N ARG A 71 -20.83 -6.45 -8.86
CA ARG A 71 -20.95 -4.98 -9.01
C ARG A 71 -19.60 -4.34 -9.32
N PHE A 72 -19.65 -3.12 -9.88
CA PHE A 72 -18.47 -2.29 -10.04
C PHE A 72 -17.85 -1.91 -8.69
N LEU A 73 -16.54 -1.65 -8.69
CA LEU A 73 -15.84 -1.08 -7.56
C LEU A 73 -16.39 0.32 -7.24
N PRO A 74 -16.34 0.77 -5.97
CA PRO A 74 -16.61 2.15 -5.62
C PRO A 74 -15.58 3.10 -6.27
N PRO A 75 -15.78 4.43 -6.21
CA PRO A 75 -14.76 5.39 -6.64
C PRO A 75 -13.48 5.21 -5.82
N LEU A 76 -12.41 4.74 -6.47
CA LEU A 76 -11.10 4.52 -5.85
C LEU A 76 -10.05 5.55 -6.30
N PHE A 77 -10.28 6.19 -7.45
CA PHE A 77 -9.29 7.04 -8.13
C PHE A 77 -9.72 8.50 -8.20
N ASN A 78 -10.68 8.92 -7.38
CA ASN A 78 -11.24 10.27 -7.32
C ASN A 78 -10.40 11.21 -6.41
N PHE A 79 -9.08 11.22 -6.61
CA PHE A 79 -8.16 12.03 -5.80
C PHE A 79 -8.38 13.52 -6.02
N LYS A 80 -8.29 14.28 -4.92
CA LYS A 80 -8.38 15.74 -4.90
C LYS A 80 -7.02 16.38 -5.22
N PRO A 81 -7.00 17.65 -5.68
CA PRO A 81 -5.76 18.35 -6.03
C PRO A 81 -4.70 18.35 -4.91
N HIS A 82 -5.13 18.45 -3.65
CA HIS A 82 -4.21 18.47 -2.51
C HIS A 82 -3.63 17.10 -2.17
N GLU A 83 -4.30 16.00 -2.57
CA GLU A 83 -3.81 14.63 -2.36
C GLU A 83 -2.70 14.28 -3.38
N LEU A 84 -2.73 14.93 -4.54
CA LEU A 84 -1.78 14.71 -5.63
C LEU A 84 -0.65 15.75 -5.68
N LYS A 85 -0.72 16.77 -4.82
CA LYS A 85 0.20 17.90 -4.85
C LYS A 85 1.62 17.44 -4.54
N GLY A 86 2.55 17.70 -5.46
CA GLY A 86 3.98 17.39 -5.27
C GLY A 86 4.35 15.93 -5.48
N LEU A 87 3.44 15.10 -6.01
CA LEU A 87 3.77 13.73 -6.39
C LEU A 87 4.64 13.70 -7.66
N PRO A 88 5.68 12.84 -7.71
CA PRO A 88 6.37 12.54 -8.95
C PRO A 88 5.40 11.96 -9.99
N MET A 89 5.63 12.28 -11.26
CA MET A 89 4.76 11.84 -12.36
C MET A 89 4.62 10.31 -12.45
N GLU A 90 5.69 9.57 -12.15
CA GLU A 90 5.69 8.09 -12.14
C GLU A 90 4.74 7.51 -11.07
N ILE A 91 4.71 8.12 -9.88
CA ILE A 91 3.84 7.70 -8.78
C ILE A 91 2.39 8.05 -9.12
N ALA A 92 2.16 9.25 -9.66
CA ALA A 92 0.84 9.68 -10.09
C ALA A 92 0.26 8.76 -11.18
N ALA A 93 1.08 8.33 -12.15
CA ALA A 93 0.68 7.39 -13.20
C ALA A 93 0.33 5.99 -12.67
N LYS A 94 1.02 5.52 -11.62
CA LYS A 94 0.66 4.25 -10.93
C LYS A 94 -0.57 4.41 -10.04
N LEU A 95 -0.74 5.57 -9.42
CA LEU A 95 -1.83 5.83 -8.51
C LEU A 95 -3.17 5.99 -9.26
N VAL A 96 -3.16 6.66 -10.42
CA VAL A 96 -4.33 6.89 -11.27
C VAL A 96 -4.15 6.19 -12.61
N PRO A 97 -4.79 5.02 -12.83
CA PRO A 97 -4.68 4.28 -14.08
C PRO A 97 -5.34 5.04 -15.24
N GLU A 98 -4.94 4.72 -16.47
CA GLU A 98 -5.36 5.45 -17.69
C GLU A 98 -6.87 5.58 -17.82
N HIS A 99 -7.61 4.50 -17.56
CA HIS A 99 -9.06 4.46 -17.64
C HIS A 99 -9.76 5.36 -16.59
N ALA A 100 -9.05 5.74 -15.53
CA ALA A 100 -9.57 6.54 -14.42
C ALA A 100 -9.12 8.01 -14.46
N ARG A 101 -8.28 8.41 -15.43
CA ARG A 101 -7.81 9.80 -15.56
C ARG A 101 -8.95 10.82 -15.69
N SER A 102 -10.06 10.43 -16.31
CA SER A 102 -11.28 11.25 -16.41
C SER A 102 -11.89 11.62 -15.04
N GLN A 103 -11.63 10.81 -14.00
CA GLN A 103 -12.08 11.07 -12.63
C GLN A 103 -11.15 12.05 -11.88
N CYS A 104 -9.97 12.30 -12.42
CA CYS A 104 -8.98 13.23 -11.89
C CYS A 104 -8.60 14.29 -12.94
N PRO A 105 -9.45 15.29 -13.19
CA PRO A 105 -9.19 16.34 -14.20
C PRO A 105 -7.96 17.21 -13.88
N PHE A 106 -7.42 17.09 -12.66
CA PHE A 106 -6.27 17.84 -12.17
C PHE A 106 -4.94 17.12 -12.38
N LEU A 107 -4.94 15.83 -12.75
CA LEU A 107 -3.78 15.23 -13.40
C LEU A 107 -3.76 15.82 -14.81
N GLY A 108 -2.98 16.87 -15.03
CA GLY A 108 -2.70 17.38 -16.38
C GLY A 108 -1.82 16.40 -17.17
N LEU A 109 -2.34 15.19 -17.40
CA LEU A 109 -1.78 14.14 -18.27
C LEU A 109 -2.49 14.13 -19.61
#